data_AF-G6EGP5-F1
#
_entry.id   AF-G6EGP5-F1
#
_cell.length_a   1.000
_cell.length_b   1.000
_cell.length_c   1.000
_cell.angle_alpha   90.00
_cell.angle_beta   90.00
_cell.angle_gamma   90.00
#
_symmetry.space_group_name_H-M   'P 1'
#
loop_
_entity.id
_entity.type
_entity.pdbx_description
1 polymer ?
#
loop_
_entity_poly.entity_id
_entity_poly.type
_entity_poly.pdbx_seq_one_letter_code
_entity_poly.pdbx_strand_id
1 'polypeptide(L)'
;MMTGFLDDLKVTRSMQLERLREPVSRQARIDNMIEHMQAEHDNEFERLAATISPDPCWNLHPIGAWQGWESVLRMYHANFPFAPEGPLEMIKGVHDPRVAMWGEDHVLFHMAIYADEYPLHRNLTILIKFQGNLVQGETVFLTDENLIAFMRNHVKELGTDKFEGFVPFPAA
;
A
#
# COMPACT_ATOMS: atom_id res chain seq x y z
N MET A 1 12.75 -2.02 21.44
CA MET A 1 12.71 -0.55 21.51
C MET A 1 12.32 -0.01 20.13
N MET A 2 11.01 0.05 19.81
CA MET A 2 10.47 0.43 18.49
C MET A 2 9.20 1.29 18.63
N THR A 3 9.09 2.06 19.71
CA THR A 3 7.91 2.90 20.02
C THR A 3 8.09 4.36 19.64
N GLY A 4 9.33 4.88 19.64
CA GLY A 4 9.57 6.32 19.48
C GLY A 4 9.12 6.92 18.14
N PHE A 5 9.35 6.22 17.01
CA PHE A 5 9.08 6.82 15.70
C PHE A 5 7.58 7.02 15.39
N LEU A 6 6.69 6.22 15.99
CA LEU A 6 5.24 6.39 15.78
C LEU A 6 4.68 7.56 16.60
N ASP A 7 5.31 7.89 17.73
CA ASP A 7 4.92 9.04 18.54
C ASP A 7 5.10 10.35 17.77
N ASP A 8 6.18 10.45 16.98
CA ASP A 8 6.50 11.60 16.12
C ASP A 8 5.46 11.79 15.00
N LEU A 9 4.76 10.71 14.59
CA LEU A 9 3.76 10.74 13.52
C LEU A 9 2.32 11.02 14.00
N LYS A 10 2.09 11.25 15.29
CA LYS A 10 0.75 11.59 15.83
C LYS A 10 0.21 12.90 15.26
N VAL A 11 1.10 13.86 15.02
CA VAL A 11 0.73 15.15 14.38
C VAL A 11 0.28 14.91 12.95
N THR A 12 1.01 14.08 12.20
CA THR A 12 0.66 13.68 10.82
C THR A 12 -0.73 13.05 10.77
N ARG A 13 -1.03 12.12 11.68
CA ARG A 13 -2.36 11.51 11.77
C ARG A 13 -3.47 12.53 12.05
N SER A 14 -3.20 13.52 12.89
CA SER A 14 -4.18 14.57 13.20
C SER A 14 -4.45 15.48 12.00
N MET A 15 -3.40 15.84 11.24
CA MET A 15 -3.54 16.62 10.01
C MET A 15 -4.32 15.86 8.93
N GLN A 16 -4.15 14.54 8.85
CA GLN A 16 -4.92 13.70 7.93
C GLN A 16 -6.41 13.70 8.24
N LEU A 17 -6.80 13.63 9.52
CA LEU A 17 -8.21 13.73 9.93
C LEU A 17 -8.85 15.05 9.48
N GLU A 18 -8.09 16.14 9.46
CA GLU A 18 -8.57 17.43 8.95
C GLU A 18 -8.73 17.43 7.42
N ARG A 19 -7.76 16.83 6.68
CA ARG A 19 -7.84 16.68 5.21
C ARG A 19 -9.08 15.92 4.75
N LEU A 20 -9.62 15.02 5.57
CA LEU A 20 -10.80 14.22 5.24
C LEU A 20 -12.13 15.01 5.26
N ARG A 21 -12.13 16.26 5.72
CA ARG A 21 -13.35 17.08 5.81
C ARG A 21 -13.77 17.71 4.49
N GLU A 22 -12.89 17.71 3.50
CA GLU A 22 -13.08 18.44 2.25
C GLU A 22 -13.43 17.50 1.09
N PRO A 23 -14.30 17.92 0.15
CA PRO A 23 -14.48 17.22 -1.11
C PRO A 23 -13.16 17.17 -1.89
N VAL A 24 -12.84 16.02 -2.46
CA VAL A 24 -11.60 15.83 -3.24
C VAL A 24 -11.88 15.45 -4.68
N SER A 25 -11.03 15.93 -5.59
CA SER A 25 -11.09 15.54 -6.99
C SER A 25 -10.39 14.19 -7.23
N ARG A 26 -10.68 13.57 -8.38
CA ARG A 26 -9.89 12.42 -8.86
C ARG A 26 -8.40 12.78 -9.01
N GLN A 27 -8.09 13.97 -9.51
CA GLN A 27 -6.70 14.40 -9.68
C GLN A 27 -5.97 14.45 -8.34
N ALA A 28 -6.60 14.94 -7.27
CA ALA A 28 -5.99 14.96 -5.94
C ALA A 28 -5.65 13.56 -5.40
N ARG A 29 -6.42 12.53 -5.77
CA ARG A 29 -6.11 11.12 -5.43
C ARG A 29 -4.95 10.58 -6.26
N ILE A 30 -4.92 10.90 -7.55
CA ILE A 30 -3.80 10.58 -8.43
C ILE A 30 -2.51 11.19 -7.87
N ASP A 31 -2.52 12.48 -7.56
CA ASP A 31 -1.36 13.20 -7.04
C ASP A 31 -0.86 12.59 -5.72
N ASN A 32 -1.77 12.29 -4.78
CA ASN A 32 -1.41 11.66 -3.50
C ASN A 32 -0.90 10.23 -3.68
N MET A 33 -1.42 9.47 -4.66
CA MET A 33 -0.92 8.13 -4.94
C MET A 33 0.47 8.15 -5.59
N ILE A 34 0.74 9.10 -6.49
CA ILE A 34 2.07 9.30 -7.06
C ILE A 34 3.05 9.65 -5.93
N GLU A 35 2.68 10.57 -5.04
CA GLU A 35 3.50 10.90 -3.87
C GLU A 35 3.72 9.69 -2.95
N HIS A 36 2.69 8.87 -2.73
CA HIS A 36 2.79 7.64 -1.93
C HIS A 36 3.84 6.68 -2.53
N MET A 37 3.72 6.39 -3.82
CA MET A 37 4.63 5.48 -4.51
C MET A 37 6.05 6.05 -4.59
N GLN A 38 6.18 7.37 -4.81
CA GLN A 38 7.50 8.03 -4.85
C GLN A 38 8.17 7.99 -3.47
N ALA A 39 7.44 8.26 -2.39
CA ALA A 39 7.98 8.19 -1.04
C ALA A 39 8.37 6.75 -0.64
N GLU A 40 7.63 5.74 -1.11
CA GLU A 40 8.02 4.34 -0.96
C GLU A 40 9.30 4.01 -1.73
N HIS A 41 9.43 4.45 -2.99
CA HIS A 41 10.64 4.28 -3.80
C HIS A 41 11.87 4.93 -3.13
N ASP A 42 11.71 6.18 -2.68
CA ASP A 42 12.79 7.00 -2.11
C ASP A 42 13.12 6.60 -0.65
N ASN A 43 12.40 5.64 -0.06
CA ASN A 43 12.49 5.27 1.35
C ASN A 43 12.25 6.45 2.32
N GLU A 44 11.37 7.38 1.95
CA GLU A 44 11.06 8.57 2.73
C GLU A 44 9.84 8.34 3.63
N PHE A 45 10.07 7.69 4.78
CA PHE A 45 9.01 7.13 5.62
C PHE A 45 8.01 8.17 6.14
N GLU A 46 8.48 9.34 6.56
CA GLU A 46 7.59 10.41 7.06
C GLU A 46 6.68 10.95 5.94
N ARG A 47 7.22 11.09 4.72
CA ARG A 47 6.44 11.49 3.54
C ARG A 47 5.43 10.42 3.18
N LEU A 48 5.84 9.15 3.15
CA LEU A 48 4.92 8.04 2.93
C LEU A 48 3.79 8.06 3.96
N ALA A 49 4.12 8.16 5.25
CA ALA A 49 3.13 8.20 6.32
C ALA A 49 2.14 9.35 6.12
N ALA A 50 2.55 10.51 5.61
CA ALA A 50 1.65 11.63 5.34
C ALA A 50 0.58 11.36 4.25
N THR A 51 0.78 10.36 3.40
CA THR A 51 -0.14 10.01 2.30
C THR A 51 -1.23 8.99 2.68
N ILE A 52 -1.09 8.31 3.82
CA ILE A 52 -1.95 7.20 4.24
C ILE A 52 -3.13 7.73 5.07
N SER A 53 -4.28 7.07 5.02
CA SER A 53 -5.46 7.43 5.81
C SER A 53 -5.34 7.03 7.28
N PRO A 54 -5.88 7.79 8.26
CA PRO A 54 -5.83 7.49 9.70
C PRO A 54 -6.40 6.14 10.15
N ASP A 55 -7.15 5.47 9.28
CA ASP A 55 -7.72 4.13 9.47
C ASP A 55 -7.39 3.21 8.27
N PRO A 56 -6.12 2.79 8.13
CA PRO A 56 -5.67 2.07 6.95
C PRO A 56 -5.81 0.55 7.08
N CYS A 57 -5.88 -0.13 5.93
CA CYS A 57 -5.87 -1.58 5.86
C CYS A 57 -5.09 -2.09 4.64
N TRP A 58 -4.04 -2.88 4.86
CA TRP A 58 -3.23 -3.50 3.81
C TRP A 58 -3.48 -5.00 3.75
N ASN A 59 -4.08 -5.47 2.66
CA ASN A 59 -4.42 -6.87 2.45
C ASN A 59 -3.45 -7.49 1.43
N LEU A 60 -2.80 -8.58 1.82
CA LEU A 60 -1.99 -9.40 0.93
C LEU A 60 -2.69 -10.75 0.79
N HIS A 61 -3.54 -10.91 -0.22
CA HIS A 61 -4.36 -12.11 -0.39
C HIS A 61 -3.59 -13.21 -1.13
N PRO A 62 -3.59 -14.48 -0.64
CA PRO A 62 -4.36 -15.06 0.46
C PRO A 62 -3.57 -15.22 1.78
N ILE A 63 -2.64 -14.32 2.10
CA ILE A 63 -1.75 -14.44 3.26
C ILE A 63 -2.39 -13.84 4.53
N GLY A 64 -2.81 -12.58 4.47
CA GLY A 64 -3.37 -11.87 5.62
C GLY A 64 -3.52 -10.37 5.38
N ALA A 65 -3.78 -9.64 6.46
CA ALA A 65 -4.02 -8.21 6.43
C ALA A 65 -3.39 -7.49 7.62
N TRP A 66 -2.83 -6.29 7.42
CA TRP A 66 -2.45 -5.36 8.49
C TRP A 66 -3.54 -4.31 8.65
N GLN A 67 -4.16 -4.26 9.82
CA GLN A 67 -5.28 -3.37 10.12
C GLN A 67 -4.86 -2.29 11.11
N GLY A 68 -5.20 -1.05 10.79
CA GLY A 68 -4.96 0.10 11.64
C GLY A 68 -3.60 0.75 11.40
N TRP A 69 -3.54 2.03 11.80
CA TRP A 69 -2.46 2.96 11.49
C TRP A 69 -1.07 2.43 11.87
N GLU A 70 -0.93 1.98 13.12
CA GLU A 70 0.36 1.52 13.64
C GLU A 70 0.82 0.23 12.96
N SER A 71 -0.11 -0.69 12.68
CA SER A 71 0.21 -1.98 12.04
C SER A 71 0.75 -1.76 10.62
N VAL A 72 0.05 -0.94 9.83
CA VAL A 72 0.43 -0.60 8.45
C VAL A 72 1.76 0.15 8.39
N LEU A 73 1.95 1.16 9.26
CA LEU A 73 3.20 1.91 9.28
C LEU A 73 4.40 1.06 9.71
N ARG A 74 4.23 0.14 10.66
CA ARG A 74 5.27 -0.82 11.03
C ARG A 74 5.59 -1.77 9.88
N MET A 75 4.56 -2.23 9.15
CA MET A 75 4.74 -3.08 7.96
C MET A 75 5.58 -2.35 6.91
N TYR A 76 5.22 -1.11 6.55
CA TYR A 76 5.99 -0.32 5.60
C TYR A 76 7.44 -0.13 6.05
N HIS A 77 7.66 0.31 7.30
CA HIS A 77 9.00 0.52 7.83
C HIS A 77 9.85 -0.76 7.79
N ALA A 78 9.26 -1.93 7.99
CA ALA A 78 9.96 -3.22 7.88
C ALA A 78 10.27 -3.60 6.42
N ASN A 79 9.44 -3.19 5.46
CA ASN A 79 9.52 -3.60 4.07
C ASN A 79 10.36 -2.66 3.17
N PHE A 80 10.55 -1.39 3.57
CA PHE A 80 11.35 -0.37 2.84
C PHE A 80 12.65 -0.89 2.21
N PRO A 81 13.49 -1.68 2.91
CA PRO A 81 14.76 -2.12 2.36
C PRO A 81 14.67 -3.05 1.13
N PHE A 82 13.50 -3.57 0.76
CA PHE A 82 13.40 -4.80 -0.03
C PHE A 82 12.84 -4.68 -1.46
N ALA A 83 12.27 -3.55 -1.91
CA ALA A 83 11.76 -3.45 -3.28
C ALA A 83 11.56 -2.02 -3.82
N PRO A 84 12.63 -1.26 -4.14
CA PRO A 84 12.49 0.13 -4.55
C PRO A 84 11.81 0.30 -5.92
N GLU A 85 11.97 -0.65 -6.85
CA GLU A 85 11.53 -0.45 -8.25
C GLU A 85 10.03 -0.69 -8.49
N GLY A 86 9.36 -1.45 -7.60
CA GLY A 86 7.92 -1.74 -7.72
C GLY A 86 7.06 -0.47 -7.82
N PRO A 87 7.19 0.48 -6.87
CA PRO A 87 6.42 1.72 -6.90
C PRO A 87 6.52 2.52 -8.21
N LEU A 88 7.65 2.46 -8.93
CA LEU A 88 7.80 3.15 -10.22
C LEU A 88 6.89 2.58 -11.32
N GLU A 89 6.64 1.27 -11.32
CA GLU A 89 5.67 0.67 -12.25
C GLU A 89 4.24 1.15 -11.97
N MET A 90 3.89 1.36 -10.70
CA MET A 90 2.60 1.92 -10.29
C MET A 90 2.44 3.39 -10.73
N ILE A 91 3.50 4.20 -10.60
CA ILE A 91 3.52 5.58 -11.11
C ILE A 91 3.33 5.60 -12.63
N LYS A 92 4.01 4.70 -13.37
CA LYS A 92 3.79 4.57 -14.82
C LYS A 92 2.35 4.16 -15.13
N GLY A 93 1.81 3.18 -14.39
CA GLY A 93 0.50 2.60 -14.65
C GLY A 93 -0.68 3.52 -14.33
N VAL A 94 -0.53 4.50 -13.44
CA VAL A 94 -1.66 5.32 -12.92
C VAL A 94 -2.47 6.02 -14.01
N HIS A 95 -1.80 6.42 -15.08
CA HIS A 95 -2.39 7.11 -16.23
C HIS A 95 -2.64 6.19 -17.43
N ASP A 96 -2.24 4.92 -17.36
CA ASP A 96 -2.42 3.96 -18.44
C ASP A 96 -3.82 3.32 -18.35
N PRO A 97 -4.75 3.67 -19.25
CA PRO A 97 -6.13 3.18 -19.18
C PRO A 97 -6.25 1.68 -19.44
N ARG A 98 -5.18 1.01 -19.90
CA ARG A 98 -5.14 -0.44 -20.10
C ARG A 98 -5.02 -1.20 -18.78
N VAL A 99 -4.38 -0.60 -17.77
CA VAL A 99 -4.10 -1.24 -16.48
C VAL A 99 -4.80 -0.56 -15.31
N ALA A 100 -5.01 0.77 -15.35
CA ALA A 100 -5.64 1.51 -14.27
C ALA A 100 -7.12 1.79 -14.54
N MET A 101 -7.99 1.07 -13.82
CA MET A 101 -9.44 1.25 -13.86
C MET A 101 -9.90 2.06 -12.65
N TRP A 102 -10.33 3.30 -12.89
CA TRP A 102 -10.72 4.24 -11.85
C TRP A 102 -12.20 4.17 -11.51
N GLY A 103 -12.50 3.90 -10.24
CA GLY A 103 -13.81 4.10 -9.63
C GLY A 103 -14.01 5.52 -9.10
N GLU A 104 -14.99 5.68 -8.22
CA GLU A 104 -15.25 6.94 -7.50
C GLU A 104 -14.22 7.19 -6.40
N ASP A 105 -13.85 6.14 -5.66
CA ASP A 105 -13.03 6.17 -4.45
C ASP A 105 -11.89 5.13 -4.46
N HIS A 106 -11.62 4.53 -5.61
CA HIS A 106 -10.60 3.49 -5.75
C HIS A 106 -10.01 3.46 -7.17
N VAL A 107 -8.87 2.77 -7.29
CA VAL A 107 -8.28 2.37 -8.56
C VAL A 107 -7.90 0.90 -8.50
N LEU A 108 -8.22 0.17 -9.57
CA LEU A 108 -7.79 -1.22 -9.75
C LEU A 108 -6.69 -1.25 -10.82
N PHE A 109 -5.54 -1.80 -10.46
CA PHE A 109 -4.42 -2.07 -11.33
C PHE A 109 -4.41 -3.54 -11.75
N HIS A 110 -4.63 -3.80 -13.03
CA HIS A 110 -4.60 -5.14 -13.60
C HIS A 110 -3.35 -5.36 -14.45
N MET A 111 -2.18 -5.26 -13.82
CA MET A 111 -0.88 -5.34 -14.48
C MET A 111 -0.51 -6.75 -14.94
N ALA A 112 -1.09 -7.79 -14.34
CA ALA A 112 -0.85 -9.19 -14.71
C ALA A 112 -1.10 -9.50 -16.20
N ILE A 113 -2.03 -8.79 -16.86
CA ILE A 113 -2.32 -8.99 -18.30
C ILE A 113 -1.20 -8.41 -19.19
N TYR A 114 -0.45 -7.42 -18.70
CA TYR A 114 0.57 -6.69 -19.45
C TYR A 114 1.96 -6.90 -18.86
N ALA A 115 2.27 -8.16 -18.51
CA ALA A 115 3.48 -8.58 -17.82
C ALA A 115 4.79 -8.11 -18.47
N ASP A 116 4.85 -7.98 -19.79
CA ASP A 116 6.05 -7.51 -20.50
C ASP A 116 6.33 -6.02 -20.24
N GLU A 117 5.29 -5.23 -19.97
CA GLU A 117 5.38 -3.79 -19.73
C GLU A 117 5.44 -3.44 -18.22
N TYR A 118 5.02 -4.38 -17.37
CA TYR A 118 4.97 -4.29 -15.90
C TYR A 118 5.50 -5.59 -15.26
N PRO A 119 6.79 -5.95 -15.49
CA PRO A 119 7.35 -7.23 -15.09
C PRO A 119 7.39 -7.46 -13.58
N LEU A 120 7.47 -6.41 -12.75
CA LEU A 120 7.46 -6.56 -11.29
C LEU A 120 6.05 -6.92 -10.77
N HIS A 121 5.00 -6.49 -11.47
CA HIS A 121 3.61 -6.75 -11.12
C HIS A 121 2.93 -7.84 -11.96
N ARG A 122 3.70 -8.63 -12.72
CA ARG A 122 3.18 -9.64 -13.67
C ARG A 122 2.27 -10.73 -13.08
N ASN A 123 2.27 -10.92 -11.76
CA ASN A 123 1.44 -11.90 -11.05
C ASN A 123 0.50 -11.23 -10.04
N LEU A 124 0.31 -9.92 -10.15
CA LEU A 124 -0.38 -9.08 -9.19
C LEU A 124 -1.58 -8.39 -9.84
N THR A 125 -2.69 -8.35 -9.09
CA THR A 125 -3.74 -7.35 -9.27
C THR A 125 -3.82 -6.54 -7.99
N ILE A 126 -3.83 -5.21 -8.09
CA ILE A 126 -3.78 -4.32 -6.93
C ILE A 126 -5.00 -3.41 -6.93
N LEU A 127 -5.78 -3.47 -5.86
CA LEU A 127 -6.86 -2.52 -5.59
C LEU A 127 -6.38 -1.51 -4.56
N ILE A 128 -6.37 -0.23 -4.91
CA ILE A 128 -6.08 0.87 -3.97
C ILE A 128 -7.38 1.62 -3.68
N LYS A 129 -7.72 1.74 -2.40
CA LYS A 129 -8.87 2.50 -1.91
C LYS A 129 -8.42 3.83 -1.32
N PHE A 130 -9.25 4.84 -1.47
CA PHE A 130 -9.00 6.18 -0.93
C PHE A 130 -10.08 6.59 0.07
N GLN A 131 -9.64 7.27 1.14
CA GLN A 131 -10.51 8.02 2.02
C GLN A 131 -10.18 9.50 1.81
N GLY A 132 -11.10 10.27 1.24
CA GLY A 132 -10.73 11.56 0.67
C GLY A 132 -9.67 11.37 -0.43
N ASN A 133 -8.54 12.07 -0.32
CA ASN A 133 -7.39 11.88 -1.19
C ASN A 133 -6.29 10.97 -0.60
N LEU A 134 -6.45 10.50 0.63
CA LEU A 134 -5.46 9.65 1.31
C LEU A 134 -5.62 8.20 0.91
N VAL A 135 -4.52 7.45 0.86
CA VAL A 135 -4.55 6.00 0.62
C VAL A 135 -5.11 5.32 1.87
N GLN A 136 -6.33 4.80 1.78
CA GLN A 136 -6.97 4.06 2.86
C GLN A 136 -6.50 2.61 2.91
N GLY A 137 -6.15 2.03 1.78
CA GLY A 137 -5.72 0.66 1.81
C GLY A 137 -5.37 0.12 0.45
N GLU A 138 -4.65 -0.96 0.51
CA GLU A 138 -4.24 -1.73 -0.65
C GLU A 138 -4.73 -3.16 -0.49
N THR A 139 -5.20 -3.76 -1.57
CA THR A 139 -5.42 -5.20 -1.65
C THR A 139 -4.66 -5.74 -2.82
N VAL A 140 -3.61 -6.51 -2.50
CA VAL A 140 -2.77 -7.20 -3.46
C VAL A 140 -3.29 -8.62 -3.59
N PHE A 141 -3.77 -8.96 -4.79
CA PHE A 141 -4.16 -10.31 -5.15
C PHE A 141 -2.98 -11.01 -5.83
N LEU A 142 -2.41 -11.98 -5.12
CA LEU A 142 -1.36 -12.85 -5.65
C LEU A 142 -1.99 -13.98 -6.46
N THR A 143 -1.50 -14.21 -7.68
CA THR A 143 -2.04 -15.21 -8.61
C THR A 143 -1.11 -16.39 -8.90
N ASP A 144 0.13 -16.34 -8.40
CA ASP A 144 1.16 -17.37 -8.62
C ASP A 144 1.54 -18.04 -7.28
N GLU A 145 1.51 -19.37 -7.25
CA GLU A 145 1.76 -20.16 -6.03
C GLU A 145 3.19 -19.99 -5.50
N ASN A 146 4.18 -19.83 -6.38
CA ASN A 146 5.56 -19.61 -5.95
C ASN A 146 5.71 -18.24 -5.29
N LEU A 147 5.07 -17.21 -5.87
CA LEU A 147 5.01 -15.88 -5.29
C LEU A 147 4.25 -15.87 -3.95
N ILE A 148 3.15 -16.61 -3.84
CA ILE A 148 2.41 -16.76 -2.58
C ILE A 148 3.30 -17.38 -1.51
N ALA A 149 4.02 -18.47 -1.84
CA ALA A 149 4.94 -19.12 -0.92
C ALA A 149 6.09 -18.19 -0.51
N PHE A 150 6.69 -17.48 -1.46
CA PHE A 150 7.72 -16.48 -1.22
C PHE A 150 7.24 -15.38 -0.28
N MET A 151 6.13 -14.72 -0.60
CA MET A 151 5.58 -13.63 0.19
C MET A 151 5.18 -14.08 1.61
N ARG A 152 4.68 -15.31 1.75
CA ARG A 152 4.35 -15.88 3.07
C ARG A 152 5.60 -16.07 3.92
N ASN A 153 6.71 -16.48 3.33
CA ASN A 153 8.00 -16.58 4.03
C ASN A 153 8.56 -15.19 4.34
N HIS A 154 8.51 -14.26 3.39
CA HIS A 154 8.95 -12.87 3.57
C HIS A 154 8.25 -12.19 4.76
N VAL A 155 6.92 -12.32 4.86
CA VAL A 155 6.14 -11.80 6.00
C VAL A 155 6.61 -12.37 7.34
N LYS A 156 6.93 -13.67 7.40
CA LYS A 156 7.45 -14.34 8.61
C LYS A 156 8.88 -13.92 8.95
N GLU A 157 9.73 -13.77 7.93
CA GLU A 157 11.13 -13.36 8.08
C GLU A 157 11.23 -11.93 8.59
N LEU A 158 10.39 -11.03 8.08
CA LEU A 158 10.26 -9.67 8.61
C LEU A 158 9.56 -9.62 9.98
N GLY A 159 8.90 -10.72 10.38
CA GLY A 159 8.14 -10.81 11.62
C GLY A 159 6.92 -9.89 11.68
N THR A 160 6.43 -9.44 10.51
CA THR A 160 5.28 -8.53 10.41
C THR A 160 3.96 -9.25 10.70
N ASP A 161 3.96 -10.58 10.68
CA ASP A 161 2.87 -11.44 11.14
C ASP A 161 2.62 -11.36 12.66
N LYS A 162 3.58 -10.82 13.41
CA LYS A 162 3.50 -10.65 14.87
C LYS A 162 3.08 -9.24 15.28
N PHE A 163 2.87 -8.34 14.33
CA PHE A 163 2.40 -6.99 14.65
C PHE A 163 0.97 -7.03 15.14
N GLU A 164 0.68 -6.22 16.17
CA GLU A 164 -0.70 -5.96 16.57
C GLU A 164 -1.48 -5.40 15.36
N GLY A 165 -2.69 -5.91 15.14
CA GLY A 165 -3.50 -5.60 13.96
C GLY A 165 -3.26 -6.48 12.73
N PHE A 166 -2.28 -7.39 12.75
CA PHE A 166 -2.16 -8.42 11.70
C PHE A 166 -3.24 -9.50 11.86
N VAL A 167 -3.93 -9.83 10.77
CA VAL A 167 -4.98 -10.86 10.71
C VAL A 167 -4.64 -11.84 9.58
N PRO A 168 -4.25 -13.09 9.87
CA PRO A 168 -3.98 -14.07 8.83
C PRO A 168 -5.28 -14.49 8.14
N PHE A 169 -5.22 -14.71 6.83
CA PHE A 169 -6.32 -15.36 6.13
C PHE A 169 -6.28 -16.88 6.34
N PRO A 170 -7.43 -17.57 6.32
CA PRO A 170 -7.46 -19.02 6.37
C PRO A 170 -6.61 -19.60 5.23
N ALA A 171 -5.89 -20.69 5.51
CA ALA A 171 -5.34 -21.50 4.43
C ALA A 171 -6.51 -22.05 3.59
N ALA A 172 -6.45 -21.85 2.27
CA ALA A 172 -7.39 -22.43 1.33
C ALA A 172 -7.25 -23.96 1.27
#